data_AF-A0A2V5UPH6-F1
#
_entry.id   AF-A0A2V5UPH6-F1
#
_cell.length_a   1.000
_cell.length_b   1.000
_cell.length_c   1.000
_cell.angle_alpha   90.00
_cell.angle_beta   90.00
_cell.angle_gamma   90.00
#
_symmetry.space_group_name_H-M   'P 1'
#
loop_
_entity.id
_entity.type
_entity.pdbx_description
1 polymer ?
#
loop_
_entity_poly.entity_id
_entity_poly.type
_entity_poly.pdbx_seq_one_letter_code
_entity_poly.pdbx_strand_id
1 'polypeptide(L)'
;MAEETSSASSPLLLHEVLEEEFTALHGELPPDYPRSAEAQTQLKAFCDAVHGLKEKRAALCISGGGIRSATFGLGVLQGLARCGLLGKFHYLSTVSGGGYIGSWSSAWIKNHPQGVDGVAEELKRRPDSTLEPEPRPIRHLREFSNYLTPRAGLTSVDFWTLIATFIRNMFLNWLVLISWMAAAMMIPRLYLAAIMISPNWDLATDQTKTIQLKEW
;
A
#
# COMPACT_ATOMS: atom_id res chain seq x y z
N MET A 1 28.63 4.28 -36.90
CA MET A 1 27.73 4.79 -35.85
C MET A 1 27.37 3.58 -35.00
N ALA A 2 28.17 3.30 -33.97
CA ALA A 2 27.98 2.13 -33.13
C ALA A 2 26.96 2.48 -32.05
N GLU A 3 25.89 1.71 -31.96
CA GLU A 3 24.96 1.72 -30.83
C GLU A 3 25.73 1.26 -29.59
N GLU A 4 25.99 2.19 -28.66
CA GLU A 4 26.33 1.83 -27.29
C GLU A 4 25.09 1.22 -26.64
N THR A 5 25.06 -0.11 -26.63
CA THR A 5 24.14 -0.87 -25.79
C THR A 5 24.49 -0.60 -24.33
N SER A 6 23.71 0.27 -23.70
CA SER A 6 23.69 0.52 -22.26
C SER A 6 23.84 -0.78 -21.48
N SER A 7 25.03 -1.02 -20.92
CA SER A 7 25.29 -2.14 -20.01
C SER A 7 24.30 -2.07 -18.86
N ALA A 8 23.48 -3.11 -18.69
CA ALA A 8 22.60 -3.24 -17.54
C ALA A 8 23.47 -3.25 -16.26
N SER A 9 23.43 -2.16 -15.48
CA SER A 9 24.14 -2.09 -14.21
C SER A 9 23.58 -3.15 -13.26
N SER A 10 24.43 -4.02 -12.74
CA SER A 10 24.08 -4.94 -11.66
C SER A 10 23.41 -4.18 -10.51
N PRO A 11 22.43 -4.77 -9.80
CA PRO A 11 21.81 -4.13 -8.66
C PRO A 11 22.87 -3.84 -7.59
N LEU A 12 22.90 -2.61 -7.09
CA LEU A 12 23.80 -2.20 -6.01
C LEU A 12 23.51 -3.00 -4.75
N LEU A 13 24.56 -3.42 -4.06
CA LEU A 13 24.45 -4.11 -2.78
C LEU A 13 24.16 -3.10 -1.66
N LEU A 14 23.41 -3.52 -0.66
CA LEU A 14 23.00 -2.64 0.44
C LEU A 14 24.18 -1.97 1.14
N HIS A 15 25.28 -2.69 1.35
CA HIS A 15 26.46 -2.13 2.02
C HIS A 15 27.14 -1.05 1.17
N GLU A 16 27.23 -1.24 -0.15
CA GLU A 16 27.78 -0.25 -1.08
C GLU A 16 26.98 1.06 -1.00
N VAL A 17 25.64 0.96 -1.06
CA VAL A 17 24.76 2.14 -0.97
C VAL A 17 24.93 2.88 0.36
N LEU A 18 24.98 2.14 1.48
CA LEU A 18 25.14 2.73 2.81
C LEU A 18 26.51 3.40 2.98
N GLU A 19 27.57 2.78 2.48
CA GLU A 19 28.94 3.28 2.54
C GLU A 19 29.12 4.53 1.68
N GLU A 20 28.57 4.54 0.46
CA GLU A 20 28.55 5.70 -0.42
C GLU A 20 27.77 6.86 0.20
N GLU A 21 26.57 6.60 0.76
CA GLU A 21 25.77 7.62 1.43
C GLU A 21 26.49 8.20 2.65
N PHE A 22 27.07 7.35 3.50
CA PHE A 22 27.84 7.78 4.65
C PHE A 22 29.03 8.65 4.23
N THR A 23 29.73 8.24 3.18
CA THR A 23 30.88 8.98 2.67
C THR A 23 30.42 10.35 2.14
N ALA A 24 29.33 10.39 1.37
CA ALA A 24 28.77 11.62 0.83
C ALA A 24 28.29 12.61 1.91
N LEU A 25 27.76 12.11 3.03
CA LEU A 25 27.20 12.94 4.10
C LEU A 25 28.22 13.28 5.20
N HIS A 26 29.21 12.43 5.45
CA HIS A 26 30.06 12.49 6.64
C HIS A 26 31.57 12.46 6.35
N GLY A 27 31.98 12.31 5.09
CA GLY A 27 33.39 12.33 4.69
C GLY A 27 33.93 10.93 4.45
N GLU A 28 34.91 10.48 5.24
CA GLU A 28 35.54 9.16 5.03
C GLU A 28 35.06 8.14 6.07
N LEU A 29 34.97 6.88 5.64
CA LEU A 29 34.79 5.75 6.55
C LEU A 29 36.02 5.58 7.46
N PRO A 30 35.85 4.98 8.65
CA PRO A 30 36.97 4.67 9.52
C PRO A 30 38.07 3.87 8.79
N PRO A 31 39.36 4.12 9.09
CA PRO A 31 40.46 3.43 8.41
C PRO A 31 40.44 1.91 8.62
N ASP A 32 39.91 1.46 9.76
CA ASP A 32 39.81 0.03 10.11
C ASP A 32 38.47 -0.61 9.65
N TYR A 33 37.77 0.01 8.71
CA TYR A 33 36.46 -0.47 8.26
C TYR A 33 36.58 -1.78 7.44
N PRO A 34 35.85 -2.85 7.82
CA PRO A 34 36.08 -4.20 7.28
C PRO A 34 35.38 -4.46 5.93
N ARG A 35 35.81 -3.79 4.85
CA ARG A 35 35.18 -3.85 3.51
C ARG A 35 35.08 -5.23 2.87
N SER A 36 35.91 -6.19 3.28
CA SER A 36 35.92 -7.55 2.74
C SER A 36 35.33 -8.59 3.69
N ALA A 37 34.74 -8.17 4.81
CA ALA A 37 34.12 -9.08 5.77
C ALA A 37 32.73 -9.54 5.31
N GLU A 38 32.13 -10.48 6.05
CA GLU A 38 30.74 -10.89 5.85
C GLU A 38 29.77 -9.71 6.04
N ALA A 39 28.64 -9.74 5.33
CA ALA A 39 27.66 -8.65 5.29
C ALA A 39 27.16 -8.22 6.68
N GLN A 40 27.01 -9.15 7.62
CA GLN A 40 26.60 -8.83 8.99
C GLN A 40 27.69 -8.06 9.75
N THR A 41 28.95 -8.43 9.58
CA THR A 41 30.10 -7.76 10.20
C THR A 41 30.28 -6.35 9.64
N GLN A 42 30.12 -6.18 8.33
CA GLN A 42 30.12 -4.88 7.66
C GLN A 42 29.00 -3.98 8.20
N LEU A 43 27.76 -4.48 8.24
CA LEU A 43 26.61 -3.72 8.75
C LEU A 43 26.80 -3.30 10.20
N LYS A 44 27.38 -4.18 11.04
CA LYS A 44 27.70 -3.83 12.43
C LYS A 44 28.75 -2.72 12.49
N ALA A 45 29.84 -2.84 11.73
CA ALA A 45 30.88 -1.81 11.66
C ALA A 45 30.34 -0.47 11.15
N PHE A 46 29.41 -0.51 10.19
CA PHE A 46 28.69 0.67 9.71
C PHE A 46 27.86 1.33 10.81
N CYS A 47 27.05 0.56 11.54
CA CYS A 47 26.29 1.07 12.68
C CYS A 47 27.21 1.69 13.75
N ASP A 48 28.34 1.05 14.03
CA ASP A 48 29.33 1.56 14.97
C ASP A 48 29.96 2.88 14.47
N ALA A 49 30.23 3.00 13.17
CA ALA A 49 30.72 4.23 12.55
C ALA A 49 29.69 5.38 12.65
N VAL A 50 28.41 5.11 12.35
CA VAL A 50 27.30 6.08 12.50
C VAL A 50 27.15 6.51 13.96
N HIS A 51 27.21 5.56 14.90
CA HIS A 51 27.16 5.88 16.32
C HIS A 51 28.40 6.62 16.83
N GLY A 52 29.54 6.45 16.17
CA GLY A 52 30.80 7.16 16.46
C GLY A 52 30.83 8.62 16.01
N LEU A 53 29.85 9.07 15.22
CA LEU A 53 29.76 10.46 14.77
C LEU A 53 29.70 11.44 15.96
N LYS A 54 30.41 12.56 15.82
CA LYS A 54 30.42 13.66 16.81
C LYS A 54 29.02 14.21 17.06
N GLU A 55 28.24 14.35 16.00
CA GLU A 55 26.82 14.72 16.06
C GLU A 55 25.96 13.48 15.94
N LYS A 56 25.10 13.25 16.95
CA LYS A 56 24.16 12.13 16.91
C LYS A 56 23.08 12.37 15.86
N ARG A 57 22.79 11.33 15.08
CA ARG A 57 21.72 11.35 14.09
C ARG A 57 20.43 10.82 14.70
N ALA A 58 19.32 11.35 14.22
CA ALA A 58 17.98 10.96 14.64
C ALA A 58 17.08 10.89 13.42
N ALA A 59 16.21 9.90 13.39
CA ALA A 59 15.24 9.69 12.32
C ALA A 59 13.81 9.79 12.88
N LEU A 60 12.93 10.42 12.11
CA LEU A 60 11.49 10.33 12.34
C LEU A 60 10.93 9.23 11.45
N CYS A 61 10.33 8.20 12.06
CA CYS A 61 9.77 7.07 11.34
C CYS A 61 8.24 7.06 11.49
N ILE A 62 7.50 7.22 10.39
CA ILE A 62 6.03 7.25 10.38
C ILE A 62 5.51 6.01 9.64
N SER A 63 4.87 5.12 10.40
CA SER A 63 4.34 3.85 9.88
C SER A 63 3.08 4.02 9.04
N GLY A 64 2.70 2.95 8.34
CA GLY A 64 1.50 2.88 7.52
C GLY A 64 0.21 2.80 8.34
N GLY A 65 -0.92 2.67 7.65
CA GLY A 65 -2.25 2.65 8.28
C GLY A 65 -3.28 3.56 7.61
N GLY A 66 -3.03 3.96 6.37
CA GLY A 66 -3.89 4.86 5.59
C GLY A 66 -4.04 6.24 6.23
N ILE A 67 -5.17 6.89 5.97
CA ILE A 67 -5.40 8.27 6.41
C ILE A 67 -5.45 8.43 7.94
N ARG A 68 -5.81 7.38 8.68
CA ARG A 68 -5.78 7.42 10.15
C ARG A 68 -4.35 7.61 10.66
N SER A 69 -3.39 6.87 10.10
CA SER A 69 -1.97 7.05 10.43
C SER A 69 -1.48 8.44 10.03
N ALA A 70 -1.87 8.94 8.85
CA ALA A 70 -1.51 10.29 8.42
C ALA A 70 -2.03 11.38 9.37
N THR A 71 -3.27 11.24 9.85
CA THR A 71 -3.89 12.17 10.81
C THR A 71 -3.20 12.13 12.16
N PHE A 72 -2.88 10.93 12.66
CA PHE A 72 -2.08 10.78 13.87
C PHE A 72 -0.68 11.39 13.70
N GLY A 73 -0.04 11.15 12.56
CA GLY A 73 1.24 11.72 12.18
C GLY A 73 1.23 13.25 12.17
N LEU A 74 0.17 13.89 11.67
CA LEU A 74 0.00 15.35 11.78
C LEU A 74 0.03 15.81 13.25
N GLY A 75 -0.69 15.13 14.13
CA GLY A 75 -0.71 15.43 15.57
C GLY A 75 0.68 15.28 16.21
N VAL A 76 1.44 14.25 15.81
CA VAL A 76 2.83 14.06 16.23
C VAL A 76 3.72 15.20 15.73
N LEU A 77 3.64 15.58 14.45
CA LEU A 77 4.40 16.70 13.88
C LEU A 77 4.11 18.02 14.59
N GLN A 78 2.84 18.30 14.89
CA GLN A 78 2.44 19.46 15.68
C GLN A 78 3.00 19.40 17.12
N GLY A 79 3.01 18.22 17.74
CA GLY A 79 3.63 18.01 19.05
C GLY A 79 5.14 18.26 19.04
N LEU A 80 5.84 17.68 18.06
CA LEU A 80 7.28 17.88 17.87
C LEU A 80 7.61 19.35 17.59
N ALA A 81 6.78 20.04 16.80
CA ALA A 81 6.92 21.47 16.56
C ALA A 81 6.80 22.25 17.88
N ARG A 82 5.76 22.00 18.69
CA ARG A 82 5.56 22.63 20.01
C ARG A 82 6.73 22.42 20.97
N CYS A 83 7.37 21.26 20.91
CA CYS A 83 8.55 20.96 21.72
C CYS A 83 9.87 21.50 21.11
N GLY A 84 9.85 22.14 19.95
CA GLY A 84 11.06 22.60 19.26
C GLY A 84 11.94 21.46 18.71
N LEU A 85 11.37 20.27 18.53
CA LEU A 85 12.07 19.06 18.11
C LEU A 85 11.96 18.77 16.61
N LEU A 86 11.03 19.41 15.90
CA LEU A 86 10.75 19.09 14.49
C LEU A 86 12.01 19.24 13.60
N GLY A 87 12.81 20.28 13.81
CA GLY A 87 14.07 20.51 13.08
C GLY A 87 15.28 19.73 13.61
N LYS A 88 15.09 18.77 14.54
CA LYS A 88 16.19 17.97 15.13
C LYS A 88 16.38 16.61 14.46
N PHE A 89 15.46 16.22 13.58
CA PHE A 89 15.55 14.97 12.84
C PHE A 89 16.33 15.18 11.53
N HIS A 90 17.18 14.20 11.21
CA HIS A 90 18.03 14.20 10.02
C HIS A 90 17.43 13.36 8.90
N TYR A 91 16.72 12.28 9.28
CA TYR A 91 16.09 11.36 8.35
C TYR A 91 14.58 11.30 8.60
N LEU A 92 13.83 11.06 7.52
CA LEU A 92 12.40 10.82 7.54
C LEU A 92 12.12 9.50 6.82
N SER A 93 11.72 8.47 7.56
CA SER A 93 11.34 7.16 7.01
C SER A 93 9.82 7.02 7.08
N THR A 94 9.19 6.71 5.95
CA THR A 94 7.73 6.65 5.88
C THR A 94 7.25 5.51 5.00
N VAL A 95 6.07 4.96 5.31
CA VAL A 95 5.43 3.92 4.51
C VAL A 95 3.92 4.14 4.41
N SER A 96 3.34 3.90 3.23
CA SER A 96 1.89 3.98 2.96
C SER A 96 1.28 5.31 3.46
N GLY A 97 0.33 5.29 4.41
CA GLY A 97 -0.27 6.49 5.00
C GLY A 97 0.74 7.42 5.68
N GLY A 98 1.85 6.89 6.20
CA GLY A 98 2.98 7.69 6.68
C GLY A 98 3.66 8.46 5.54
N GLY A 99 3.70 7.89 4.34
CA GLY A 99 4.22 8.55 3.14
C GLY A 99 3.35 9.73 2.70
N TYR A 100 2.03 9.66 2.92
CA TYR A 100 1.13 10.78 2.65
C TYR A 100 1.49 12.00 3.52
N ILE A 101 1.59 11.80 4.85
CA ILE A 101 1.95 12.91 5.75
C ILE A 101 3.42 13.34 5.58
N GLY A 102 4.33 12.40 5.32
CA GLY A 102 5.75 12.70 5.13
C GLY A 102 6.05 13.47 3.85
N SER A 103 5.39 13.13 2.74
CA SER A 103 5.52 13.88 1.49
C SER A 103 4.87 15.26 1.60
N TRP A 104 3.71 15.36 2.25
CA TRP A 104 3.07 16.65 2.55
C TRP A 104 3.98 17.56 3.38
N SER A 105 4.58 17.07 4.47
CA SER A 105 5.46 17.88 5.32
C SER A 105 6.75 18.26 4.59
N SER A 106 7.35 17.32 3.85
CA SER A 106 8.55 17.57 3.04
C SER A 106 8.30 18.63 1.96
N ALA A 107 7.15 18.54 1.27
CA ALA A 107 6.76 19.53 0.28
C ALA A 107 6.51 20.90 0.91
N TRP A 108 5.87 20.96 2.08
CA TRP A 108 5.68 22.23 2.78
C TRP A 108 7.01 22.84 3.20
N ILE A 109 7.92 22.07 3.80
CA ILE A 109 9.26 22.52 4.19
C ILE A 109 10.03 23.06 2.98
N LYS A 110 10.01 22.34 1.85
CA LYS A 110 10.70 22.76 0.62
C LYS A 110 10.18 24.09 0.06
N ASN A 111 8.87 24.34 0.16
CA ASN A 111 8.23 25.51 -0.44
C ASN A 111 8.06 26.69 0.55
N HIS A 112 8.36 26.49 1.84
CA HIS A 112 8.26 27.54 2.84
C HIS A 112 9.53 28.41 2.84
N PRO A 113 9.45 29.76 2.81
CA PRO A 113 10.64 30.64 2.74
C PRO A 113 11.65 30.45 3.87
N GLN A 114 11.17 30.04 5.05
CA GLN A 114 11.99 29.77 6.23
C GLN A 114 12.23 28.26 6.48
N GLY A 115 11.97 27.42 5.48
CA GLY A 115 12.16 25.97 5.59
C GLY A 115 11.44 25.35 6.78
N VAL A 116 12.13 24.43 7.46
CA VAL A 116 11.58 23.65 8.59
C VAL A 116 11.20 24.53 9.78
N ASP A 117 11.94 25.61 10.02
CA ASP A 117 11.69 26.49 11.16
C ASP A 117 10.37 27.24 11.00
N GLY A 118 10.11 27.77 9.80
CA GLY A 118 8.83 28.44 9.52
C GLY A 118 7.64 27.47 9.55
N VAL A 119 7.80 26.26 9.01
CA VAL A 119 6.77 25.21 9.12
C VAL A 119 6.54 24.84 10.58
N ALA A 120 7.59 24.75 11.41
CA ALA A 120 7.45 24.47 12.83
C ALA A 120 6.65 25.58 13.55
N GLU A 121 6.90 26.85 13.24
CA GLU A 121 6.13 27.97 13.81
C GLU A 121 4.65 27.94 13.38
N GLU A 122 4.37 27.67 12.11
CA GLU A 122 2.99 27.53 11.63
C GLU A 122 2.28 26.31 12.23
N LEU A 123 2.97 25.18 12.42
CA LEU A 123 2.44 23.98 13.08
C LEU A 123 2.19 24.17 14.58
N LYS A 124 2.96 25.06 15.23
CA LYS A 124 2.79 25.43 16.64
C LYS A 124 1.60 26.35 16.85
N ARG A 125 1.28 27.16 15.86
CA ARG A 125 0.27 28.20 15.96
C ARG A 125 -1.08 27.59 16.32
N ARG A 126 -1.67 28.09 17.40
CA ARG A 126 -3.06 27.80 17.73
C ARG A 126 -3.98 28.66 16.86
N PRO A 127 -5.16 28.16 16.50
CA PRO A 127 -6.18 28.98 15.85
C PRO A 127 -6.45 30.30 16.57
N ASP A 128 -6.20 31.43 15.90
CA ASP A 128 -6.53 32.77 16.41
C ASP A 128 -7.98 33.16 16.13
N SER A 129 -8.62 32.57 15.11
CA SER A 129 -9.98 32.91 14.70
C SER A 129 -10.85 31.67 14.52
N THR A 130 -12.14 31.80 14.81
CA THR A 130 -13.15 30.77 14.57
C THR A 130 -13.45 30.55 13.09
N LEU A 131 -13.15 31.53 12.23
CA LEU A 131 -13.50 31.51 10.80
C LEU A 131 -12.39 30.89 9.93
N GLU A 132 -11.11 31.10 10.27
CA GLU A 132 -9.96 30.53 9.57
C GLU A 132 -8.89 30.10 10.59
N PRO A 133 -9.06 28.92 11.21
CA PRO A 133 -8.25 28.51 12.35
C PRO A 133 -6.86 27.98 11.96
N GLU A 134 -6.66 27.49 10.74
CA GLU A 134 -5.50 26.66 10.40
C GLU A 134 -4.72 27.17 9.18
N PRO A 135 -3.39 26.96 9.14
CA PRO A 135 -2.60 27.17 7.93
C PRO A 135 -3.18 26.47 6.71
N ARG A 136 -3.08 27.11 5.54
CA ARG A 136 -3.58 26.57 4.26
C ARG A 136 -3.12 25.12 3.99
N PRO A 137 -1.86 24.73 4.28
CA PRO A 137 -1.42 23.35 4.06
C PRO A 137 -2.12 22.32 4.95
N ILE A 138 -2.47 22.68 6.19
CA ILE A 138 -3.24 21.81 7.08
C ILE A 138 -4.69 21.70 6.60
N ARG A 139 -5.28 22.82 6.19
CA ARG A 139 -6.64 22.82 5.60
C ARG A 139 -6.70 21.94 4.37
N HIS A 140 -5.73 22.05 3.47
CA HIS A 140 -5.63 21.19 2.28
C HIS A 140 -5.53 19.71 2.68
N LEU A 141 -4.69 19.37 3.67
CA LEU A 141 -4.60 17.99 4.14
C LEU A 141 -5.95 17.46 4.65
N ARG A 142 -6.73 18.28 5.38
CA ARG A 142 -8.06 17.90 5.85
C ARG A 142 -9.07 17.77 4.71
N GLU A 143 -9.10 18.71 3.77
CA GLU A 143 -10.00 18.67 2.60
C GLU A 143 -9.79 17.41 1.76
N PHE A 144 -8.55 16.96 1.62
CA PHE A 144 -8.18 15.79 0.81
C PHE A 144 -7.97 14.50 1.63
N SER A 145 -8.32 14.51 2.93
CA SER A 145 -8.26 13.32 3.80
C SER A 145 -9.43 12.34 3.58
N ASN A 146 -10.52 12.76 2.94
CA ASN A 146 -11.61 11.86 2.56
C ASN A 146 -11.26 11.09 1.27
N TYR A 147 -10.57 9.96 1.44
CA TYR A 147 -10.05 9.11 0.36
C TYR A 147 -11.11 8.51 -0.59
N LEU A 148 -12.41 8.54 -0.26
CA LEU A 148 -13.47 8.01 -1.14
C LEU A 148 -14.43 9.07 -1.67
N THR A 149 -14.39 10.32 -1.21
CA THR A 149 -15.29 11.38 -1.70
C THR A 149 -14.83 12.76 -1.19
N PRO A 150 -14.01 13.49 -1.96
CA PRO A 150 -13.49 14.80 -1.55
C PRO A 150 -14.56 15.91 -1.54
N ARG A 151 -15.75 15.67 -2.10
CA ARG A 151 -16.90 16.59 -2.03
C ARG A 151 -18.18 15.81 -1.76
N ALA A 152 -18.69 15.91 -0.53
CA ALA A 152 -20.05 15.49 -0.23
C ALA A 152 -21.04 16.51 -0.83
N GLY A 153 -21.35 16.32 -2.10
CA GLY A 153 -22.50 16.93 -2.76
C GLY A 153 -23.16 15.87 -3.62
N LEU A 154 -24.49 15.74 -3.52
CA LEU A 154 -25.30 14.81 -4.34
C LEU A 154 -25.13 15.04 -5.86
N THR A 155 -24.43 16.11 -6.24
CA THR A 155 -24.14 16.54 -7.61
C THR A 155 -22.69 16.28 -8.07
N SER A 156 -21.83 15.68 -7.24
CA SER A 156 -20.44 15.40 -7.64
C SER A 156 -20.34 14.17 -8.53
N VAL A 157 -19.69 14.30 -9.68
CA VAL A 157 -19.47 13.22 -10.65
C VAL A 157 -18.73 12.03 -10.02
N ASP A 158 -17.74 12.32 -9.16
CA ASP A 158 -16.93 11.28 -8.50
C ASP A 158 -17.75 10.35 -7.60
N PHE A 159 -18.80 10.89 -6.95
CA PHE A 159 -19.70 10.10 -6.09
C PHE A 159 -20.53 9.10 -6.91
N TRP A 160 -21.05 9.55 -8.06
CA TRP A 160 -21.81 8.71 -8.97
C TRP A 160 -20.93 7.65 -9.65
N THR A 161 -19.69 7.97 -9.98
CA THR A 161 -18.72 6.99 -10.50
C THR A 161 -18.41 5.89 -9.48
N LEU A 162 -18.28 6.24 -8.20
CA LEU A 162 -18.07 5.26 -7.12
C LEU A 162 -19.30 4.36 -6.94
N ILE A 163 -20.50 4.95 -6.88
CA ILE A 163 -21.76 4.18 -6.81
C ILE A 163 -21.90 3.25 -8.00
N ALA A 164 -21.69 3.74 -9.22
CA ALA A 164 -21.80 2.94 -10.43
C ALA A 164 -20.79 1.78 -10.43
N THR A 165 -19.56 2.02 -9.97
CA THR A 165 -18.52 0.99 -9.84
C THR A 165 -18.91 -0.06 -8.80
N PHE A 166 -19.44 0.37 -7.65
CA PHE A 166 -19.93 -0.53 -6.60
C PHE A 166 -21.10 -1.39 -7.10
N ILE A 167 -22.12 -0.79 -7.72
CA ILE A 167 -23.29 -1.50 -8.27
C ILE A 167 -22.85 -2.48 -9.37
N ARG A 168 -21.97 -2.05 -10.27
CA ARG A 168 -21.42 -2.93 -11.32
C ARG A 168 -20.73 -4.14 -10.73
N ASN A 169 -19.88 -3.94 -9.72
CA ASN A 169 -19.11 -5.03 -9.12
C ASN A 169 -20.01 -5.96 -8.29
N MET A 170 -20.99 -5.40 -7.57
CA MET A 170 -22.01 -6.16 -6.87
C MET A 170 -22.83 -7.01 -7.83
N PHE A 171 -23.28 -6.45 -8.96
CA PHE A 171 -24.06 -7.16 -9.97
C PHE A 171 -23.26 -8.30 -10.61
N LEU A 172 -21.99 -8.06 -10.97
CA LEU A 172 -21.12 -9.12 -11.53
C LEU A 172 -20.90 -10.26 -10.53
N ASN A 173 -20.63 -9.94 -9.26
CA ASN A 173 -20.47 -10.95 -8.22
C ASN A 173 -21.74 -11.75 -7.98
N TRP A 174 -22.90 -11.08 -7.96
CA TRP A 174 -24.20 -11.73 -7.80
C TRP A 174 -24.54 -12.62 -8.99
N LEU A 175 -24.23 -12.20 -10.22
CA LEU A 175 -24.48 -13.00 -11.42
C LEU A 175 -23.64 -14.29 -11.40
N VAL A 176 -22.37 -14.21 -11.00
CA VAL A 176 -21.52 -15.39 -10.81
C VAL A 176 -22.08 -16.28 -9.70
N LEU A 177 -22.38 -15.73 -8.52
CA LEU A 177 -22.83 -16.49 -7.37
C LEU A 177 -24.18 -17.18 -7.60
N ILE A 178 -25.15 -16.49 -8.20
CA ILE A 178 -26.45 -17.06 -8.56
C ILE A 178 -26.30 -18.14 -9.62
N SER A 179 -25.42 -17.95 -10.62
CA SER A 179 -25.18 -18.96 -11.66
C SER A 179 -24.62 -20.25 -11.06
N TRP A 180 -23.66 -20.14 -10.13
CA TRP A 180 -23.12 -21.29 -9.41
C TRP A 180 -24.16 -21.96 -8.50
N MET A 181 -24.97 -21.18 -7.79
CA MET A 181 -26.07 -21.70 -6.97
C MET A 181 -27.10 -22.46 -7.81
N ALA A 182 -27.49 -21.89 -8.95
CA ALA A 182 -28.42 -22.50 -9.89
C ALA A 182 -27.84 -23.80 -10.47
N ALA A 183 -26.56 -23.82 -10.85
CA ALA A 183 -25.87 -25.02 -11.31
C ALA A 183 -25.86 -26.11 -10.23
N ALA A 184 -25.57 -25.76 -8.96
CA ALA A 184 -25.62 -26.70 -7.85
C ALA A 184 -27.04 -27.26 -7.62
N MET A 185 -28.07 -26.42 -7.71
CA MET A 185 -29.47 -26.84 -7.62
C MET A 185 -29.92 -27.74 -8.78
N MET A 186 -29.23 -27.69 -9.92
CA MET A 186 -29.51 -28.59 -11.06
C MET A 186 -28.94 -29.99 -10.86
N ILE A 187 -27.96 -30.19 -9.97
CA ILE A 187 -27.32 -31.50 -9.73
C ILE A 187 -28.34 -32.59 -9.35
N PRO A 188 -29.25 -32.40 -8.37
CA PRO A 188 -30.23 -33.42 -8.02
C PRO A 188 -31.19 -33.74 -9.17
N ARG A 189 -31.55 -32.74 -10.00
CA ARG A 189 -32.42 -32.96 -11.17
C ARG A 189 -31.73 -33.73 -12.27
N LEU A 190 -30.47 -33.41 -12.56
CA LEU A 190 -29.67 -34.15 -13.53
C LEU A 190 -29.42 -35.59 -13.05
N TYR A 191 -29.19 -35.78 -11.75
CA TYR A 191 -29.06 -37.11 -11.14
C TYR A 191 -30.34 -37.93 -11.28
N LEU A 192 -31.50 -37.36 -10.96
CA LEU A 192 -32.80 -38.01 -11.15
C LEU A 192 -33.08 -38.30 -12.64
N ALA A 193 -32.78 -37.36 -13.53
CA ALA A 193 -32.92 -37.57 -14.97
C ALA A 193 -32.02 -38.71 -15.47
N ALA A 194 -30.79 -38.82 -14.98
CA ALA A 194 -29.89 -39.91 -15.31
C ALA A 194 -30.39 -41.28 -14.83
N ILE A 195 -31.01 -41.35 -13.65
CA ILE A 195 -31.64 -42.59 -13.15
C ILE A 195 -32.89 -42.94 -13.97
N MET A 196 -33.70 -41.94 -14.33
CA MET A 196 -34.91 -42.13 -15.14
C MET A 196 -34.61 -42.48 -16.60
N ILE A 197 -33.39 -42.23 -17.08
CA ILE A 197 -32.83 -42.83 -18.29
C ILE A 197 -32.38 -44.26 -17.92
N SER A 198 -33.33 -45.10 -17.51
CA SER A 198 -33.07 -46.53 -17.50
C SER A 198 -32.92 -46.99 -18.95
N PRO A 199 -31.90 -47.79 -19.30
CA PRO A 199 -31.89 -48.49 -20.57
C PRO A 199 -33.12 -49.41 -20.60
N ASN A 200 -33.91 -49.37 -21.67
CA ASN A 200 -35.00 -50.31 -21.87
C ASN A 200 -34.40 -51.72 -22.01
N TRP A 201 -34.17 -52.40 -20.89
CA TRP A 201 -33.73 -53.79 -20.85
C TRP A 201 -34.84 -54.77 -21.25
N ASP A 202 -36.07 -54.28 -21.46
CA ASP A 202 -37.24 -55.08 -21.88
C ASP A 202 -37.14 -55.66 -23.30
N LEU A 203 -36.15 -55.24 -24.11
CA LEU A 203 -35.91 -55.88 -25.42
C LEU A 203 -35.04 -57.15 -25.34
N ALA A 204 -34.36 -57.41 -24.21
CA ALA A 204 -33.51 -58.60 -24.05
C ALA A 204 -34.27 -59.82 -23.48
N THR A 205 -35.36 -59.60 -22.76
CA THR A 205 -36.18 -60.66 -22.13
C THR A 205 -37.25 -61.24 -23.05
N ASP A 206 -37.63 -60.56 -24.14
CA ASP A 206 -38.60 -61.09 -25.10
C ASP A 206 -37.96 -62.08 -26.09
N GLN A 207 -36.72 -61.82 -26.53
CA GLN A 207 -35.95 -62.71 -27.42
C GLN A 207 -35.67 -64.09 -26.78
N THR A 208 -35.48 -64.16 -25.46
CA THR A 208 -35.27 -65.43 -24.75
C THR A 208 -36.54 -66.26 -24.62
N LYS A 209 -37.72 -65.63 -24.55
CA LYS A 209 -39.02 -66.35 -24.58
C LYS A 209 -39.39 -66.85 -25.98
N THR A 210 -39.05 -66.12 -27.05
CA THR A 210 -39.38 -66.56 -28.41
C THR A 210 -38.54 -67.75 -28.88
N ILE A 211 -37.30 -67.91 -28.39
CA ILE A 211 -36.42 -69.02 -28.76
C ILE A 211 -36.85 -70.32 -28.06
N GLN A 212 -37.31 -70.26 -26.81
CA GLN A 212 -37.74 -71.46 -26.06
C GLN A 212 -39.10 -72.04 -26.49
N LEU A 213 -39.95 -71.27 -27.19
CA LEU A 213 -41.25 -71.75 -27.69
C LEU A 213 -41.20 -72.38 -29.09
N LYS A 214 -40.02 -72.42 -29.74
CA LYS A 214 -39.83 -73.03 -31.07
C LYS A 214 -39.20 -74.42 -31.05
N GLU A 215 -38.90 -74.96 -29.87
CA GLU A 215 -38.31 -76.29 -29.69
C GLU A 215 -39.24 -77.24 -28.90
N TRP A 216 -40.50 -77.38 -29.33
CA TRP A 216 -41.36 -78.53 -29.01
C TRP A 216 -42.31 -78.81 -30.17
#